data_AF-A0A5J4XLV8-F1
#
_entry.id   AF-A0A5J4XLV8-F1
#
_cell.length_a   1.000
_cell.length_b   1.000
_cell.length_c   1.000
_cell.angle_alpha   90.00
_cell.angle_beta   90.00
_cell.angle_gamma   90.00
#
_symmetry.space_group_name_H-M   'P 1'
#
loop_
_entity.id
_entity.type
_entity.pdbx_description
1 polymer ?
#
loop_
_entity_poly.entity_id
_entity_poly.type
_entity_poly.pdbx_seq_one_letter_code
_entity_poly.pdbx_strand_id
1 'polypeptide(L)'
;MEPTKLISLADFHRIQFVAARIASVKVNKTARVPAYLCSLELGTPLMELTAQHTKEEVNGKTLLAVANFPRKQIGPRMSDCLITGKSEQLKTNSRDLTWQNFTAANIKVGTVTDARLDTSIQHIESGRAAYIACIDFGANTGVQPAHAILDSKVFASPDALLHKQMLALTNLVNNNPVTPIILSVGGQAVLQPAKPVANGYVLA
;
A
#
# COMPACT_ATOMS: atom_id res chain seq x y z
N MET A 1 -22.81 8.67 5.90
CA MET A 1 -21.35 8.57 5.99
C MET A 1 -20.81 9.98 6.21
N GLU A 2 -19.98 10.19 7.23
CA GLU A 2 -19.28 11.47 7.33
C GLU A 2 -18.37 11.67 6.11
N PRO A 3 -18.24 12.90 5.58
CA PRO A 3 -17.35 13.17 4.46
C PRO A 3 -15.92 12.79 4.85
N THR A 4 -15.26 12.01 4.00
CA THR A 4 -13.86 11.64 4.22
C THR A 4 -13.02 12.92 4.25
N LYS A 5 -12.36 13.19 5.38
CA LYS A 5 -11.44 14.32 5.51
C LYS A 5 -10.34 14.22 4.44
N LEU A 6 -10.12 15.29 3.69
CA LEU A 6 -9.04 15.34 2.70
C LEU A 6 -7.68 15.45 3.40
N ILE A 7 -6.63 14.88 2.79
CA ILE A 7 -5.25 14.93 3.29
C ILE A 7 -4.33 15.64 2.30
N SER A 8 -3.34 16.38 2.78
CA SER A 8 -2.34 16.97 1.89
C SER A 8 -1.32 15.95 1.40
N LEU A 9 -0.60 16.28 0.33
CA LEU A 9 0.55 15.47 -0.12
C LEU A 9 1.64 15.38 0.96
N ALA A 10 1.83 16.44 1.75
CA ALA A 10 2.75 16.43 2.86
C ALA A 10 2.31 15.43 3.94
N ASP A 11 1.02 15.39 4.29
CA ASP A 11 0.48 14.41 5.25
C ASP A 11 0.68 12.98 4.74
N PHE A 12 0.42 12.73 3.45
CA PHE A 12 0.63 11.42 2.85
C PHE A 12 2.12 11.01 2.89
N HIS A 13 3.03 11.92 2.53
CA HIS A 13 4.48 11.67 2.57
C HIS A 13 5.04 11.44 3.98
N ARG A 14 4.31 11.82 5.04
CA ARG A 14 4.68 11.41 6.40
C ARG A 14 4.55 9.91 6.61
N ILE A 15 3.71 9.20 5.85
CA ILE A 15 3.56 7.75 5.94
C ILE A 15 4.67 7.09 5.13
N GLN A 16 5.57 6.38 5.79
CA GLN A 16 6.67 5.69 5.10
C GLN A 16 6.28 4.26 4.74
N PHE A 17 5.85 4.06 3.51
CA PHE A 17 5.64 2.74 2.95
C PHE A 17 6.96 2.09 2.52
N VAL A 18 7.12 0.80 2.80
CA VAL A 18 8.27 0.00 2.40
C VAL A 18 7.76 -1.30 1.77
N ALA A 19 8.17 -1.56 0.54
CA ALA A 19 7.98 -2.86 -0.10
C ALA A 19 9.16 -3.76 0.27
N ALA A 20 8.90 -4.88 0.94
CA ALA A 20 9.95 -5.75 1.46
C ALA A 20 9.66 -7.21 1.17
N ARG A 21 10.67 -7.92 0.65
CA ARG A 21 10.60 -9.37 0.46
C ARG A 21 10.79 -10.10 1.77
N ILE A 22 9.97 -11.11 2.00
CA ILE A 22 10.08 -11.98 3.16
C ILE A 22 11.22 -12.98 2.94
N ALA A 23 12.23 -12.89 3.79
CA ALA A 23 13.40 -13.77 3.82
C ALA A 23 13.09 -15.09 4.53
N SER A 24 12.30 -15.07 5.61
CA SER A 24 11.91 -16.30 6.32
C SER A 24 10.63 -16.13 7.13
N VAL A 25 9.93 -17.23 7.40
CA VAL A 25 8.69 -17.27 8.19
C VAL A 25 8.77 -18.35 9.27
N LYS A 26 8.45 -18.00 10.52
CA LYS A 26 8.42 -18.92 11.68
C LYS A 26 7.08 -18.79 12.42
N VAL A 27 6.55 -19.87 12.98
CA VAL A 27 5.33 -19.80 13.80
C VAL A 27 5.60 -19.08 15.12
N ASN A 28 4.75 -18.12 15.50
CA ASN A 28 4.78 -17.50 16.83
C ASN A 28 4.04 -18.38 17.84
N LYS A 29 4.76 -19.33 18.46
CA LYS A 29 4.20 -20.21 19.49
C LYS A 29 3.75 -19.50 20.76
N THR A 30 4.17 -18.24 20.95
CA THR A 30 3.85 -17.44 22.14
C THR A 30 2.68 -16.48 21.94
N ALA A 31 2.12 -16.39 20.72
CA ALA A 31 1.00 -15.50 20.43
C ALA A 31 -0.32 -16.03 20.98
N ARG A 32 -1.18 -15.12 21.46
CA ARG A 32 -2.56 -15.45 21.89
C ARG A 32 -3.45 -15.81 20.70
N VAL A 33 -3.14 -15.28 19.52
CA VAL A 33 -3.81 -15.56 18.25
C VAL A 33 -2.77 -16.20 17.34
N PRO A 34 -3.10 -17.24 16.54
CA PRO A 34 -2.16 -17.82 15.60
C PRO A 34 -1.50 -16.76 14.72
N ALA A 35 -0.17 -16.71 14.73
CA ALA A 35 0.61 -15.71 14.02
C ALA A 35 1.98 -16.26 13.59
N TYR A 36 2.59 -15.59 12.63
CA TYR A 36 3.92 -15.86 12.12
C TYR A 36 4.86 -14.70 12.41
N LEU A 37 6.11 -15.03 12.73
CA LEU A 37 7.24 -14.12 12.78
C LEU A 37 7.95 -14.18 11.42
N CYS A 38 7.90 -13.10 10.64
CA CYS A 38 8.54 -13.02 9.33
C CYS A 38 9.79 -12.13 9.39
N SER A 39 10.90 -12.56 8.80
CA SER A 39 12.08 -11.71 8.58
C SER A 39 12.05 -11.13 7.17
N LEU A 40 12.56 -9.90 6.99
CA LEU A 40 12.62 -9.25 5.69
C LEU A 40 14.06 -9.15 5.17
N GLU A 41 14.24 -9.17 3.85
CA GLU A 41 15.55 -9.08 3.20
C GLU A 41 16.23 -7.70 3.40
N LEU A 42 15.51 -6.69 3.88
CA LEU A 42 16.03 -5.35 4.21
C LEU A 42 16.81 -5.30 5.54
N GLY A 43 17.39 -6.42 6.01
CA GLY A 43 18.17 -6.50 7.25
C GLY A 43 17.38 -6.32 8.56
N THR A 44 16.06 -6.50 8.49
CA THR A 44 15.07 -6.01 9.47
C THR A 44 14.63 -7.13 10.44
N PRO A 45 14.47 -6.90 11.77
CA PRO A 45 13.94 -7.91 12.70
C PRO A 45 12.45 -8.18 12.45
N LEU A 46 11.96 -9.21 13.13
CA LEU A 46 10.74 -9.95 12.83
C LEU A 46 9.45 -9.10 12.84
N MET A 47 8.65 -9.19 11.77
CA MET A 47 7.26 -8.73 11.75
C MET A 47 6.30 -9.83 12.20
N GLU A 48 5.21 -9.47 12.86
CA GLU A 48 4.16 -10.42 13.23
C GLU A 48 2.99 -10.32 12.27
N LEU A 49 2.70 -11.43 11.58
CA LEU A 49 1.58 -11.58 10.66
C LEU A 49 0.58 -12.57 11.25
N THR A 50 -0.65 -12.14 11.50
CA THR A 50 -1.72 -13.04 11.96
C THR A 50 -2.01 -14.11 10.90
N ALA A 51 -2.38 -15.32 11.30
CA ALA A 51 -2.48 -16.50 10.43
C ALA A 51 -3.73 -16.51 9.52
N GLN A 52 -4.01 -15.40 8.83
CA GLN A 52 -4.97 -15.33 7.72
C GLN A 52 -4.38 -15.87 6.40
N HIS A 53 -3.07 -16.11 6.40
CA HIS A 53 -2.31 -16.68 5.29
C HIS A 53 -1.52 -17.90 5.75
N THR A 54 -1.29 -18.86 4.87
CA THR A 54 -0.38 -19.98 5.19
C THR A 54 1.08 -19.53 5.10
N LYS A 55 1.98 -20.29 5.72
CA LYS A 55 3.43 -20.02 5.63
C LYS A 55 3.89 -20.03 4.17
N GLU A 56 3.35 -20.95 3.37
CA GLU A 56 3.67 -21.17 1.97
C GLU A 56 3.15 -20.03 1.10
N GLU A 57 1.99 -19.45 1.43
CA GLU A 57 1.43 -18.29 0.75
C GLU A 57 2.29 -17.03 0.94
N VAL A 58 2.99 -16.92 2.08
CA VAL A 58 3.69 -15.72 2.53
C VAL A 58 5.17 -15.76 2.17
N ASN A 59 5.80 -16.93 2.21
CA ASN A 59 7.25 -17.07 2.01
C ASN A 59 7.70 -16.58 0.62
N GLY A 60 8.73 -15.74 0.58
CA GLY A 60 9.28 -15.18 -0.67
C GLY A 60 8.39 -14.12 -1.35
N LYS A 61 7.24 -13.76 -0.76
CA LYS A 61 6.40 -12.66 -1.25
C LYS A 61 6.98 -11.31 -0.81
N THR A 62 6.64 -10.29 -1.58
CA THR A 62 6.85 -8.88 -1.21
C THR A 62 5.61 -8.36 -0.49
N LEU A 63 5.79 -7.79 0.69
CA LEU A 63 4.74 -7.13 1.45
C LEU A 63 4.95 -5.63 1.45
N LEU A 64 3.84 -4.90 1.57
CA LEU A 64 3.84 -3.47 1.92
C LEU A 64 3.81 -3.34 3.44
N ALA A 65 4.73 -2.58 4.01
CA ALA A 65 4.78 -2.26 5.44
C ALA A 65 4.88 -0.75 5.67
N VAL A 66 4.55 -0.29 6.88
CA VAL A 66 4.62 1.13 7.28
C VAL A 66 5.70 1.32 8.35
N ALA A 67 6.87 1.81 7.95
CA ALA A 67 8.11 1.66 8.71
C ALA A 67 8.38 2.71 9.80
N ASN A 68 7.51 3.73 9.94
CA ASN A 68 7.78 4.88 10.80
C ASN A 68 6.76 5.10 11.93
N PHE A 69 6.08 4.05 12.37
CA PHE A 69 5.38 4.06 13.66
C PHE A 69 6.37 4.03 14.85
N PRO A 70 5.99 4.57 16.03
CA PRO A 70 6.71 4.33 17.27
C PRO A 70 6.82 2.82 17.58
N ARG A 71 7.92 2.40 18.23
CA ARG A 71 8.12 1.00 18.62
C ARG A 71 7.02 0.54 19.57
N LYS A 72 6.49 -0.67 19.37
CA LYS A 72 5.47 -1.26 20.26
C LYS A 72 6.00 -2.51 20.96
N GLN A 73 5.44 -2.86 22.10
CA GLN A 73 5.72 -4.15 22.72
C GLN A 73 4.74 -5.20 22.20
N ILE A 74 5.23 -6.35 21.73
CA ILE A 74 4.37 -7.50 21.38
C ILE A 74 4.86 -8.73 22.14
N GLY A 75 4.10 -9.13 23.16
CA GLY A 75 4.47 -10.23 24.06
C GLY A 75 5.76 -9.94 24.85
N PRO A 76 6.69 -10.91 24.97
CA PRO A 76 7.97 -10.73 25.67
C PRO A 76 9.02 -9.99 24.83
N ARG A 77 8.70 -9.60 23.59
CA ARG A 77 9.63 -8.92 22.69
C ARG A 77 9.16 -7.48 22.46
N MET A 78 10.12 -6.57 22.35
CA MET A 78 9.86 -5.29 21.71
C MET A 78 9.68 -5.58 20.22
N SER A 79 8.46 -5.41 19.74
CA SER A 79 8.18 -5.56 18.32
C SER A 79 8.23 -4.20 17.67
N ASP A 80 9.16 -4.17 16.76
CA ASP A 80 9.39 -3.05 15.90
C ASP A 80 8.44 -3.06 14.70
N CYS A 81 7.46 -3.97 14.64
CA CYS A 81 6.45 -4.03 13.56
C CYS A 81 5.34 -2.98 13.78
N LEU A 82 5.16 -1.97 12.93
CA LEU A 82 5.06 -2.00 11.46
C LEU A 82 6.37 -1.76 10.64
N ILE A 83 7.52 -2.00 11.29
CA ILE A 83 8.79 -2.63 10.86
C ILE A 83 9.99 -1.67 10.92
N THR A 84 10.99 -1.98 11.76
CA THR A 84 12.25 -1.23 11.93
C THR A 84 13.46 -1.92 11.33
N GLY A 85 14.26 -1.23 10.52
CA GLY A 85 15.68 -1.57 10.46
C GLY A 85 16.37 -1.17 11.77
N LYS A 86 17.56 -1.71 12.04
CA LYS A 86 18.57 -0.92 12.78
C LYS A 86 18.55 0.49 12.17
N SER A 87 18.54 1.54 12.99
CA SER A 87 18.45 2.94 12.51
C SER A 87 19.52 3.28 11.47
N GLU A 88 20.62 2.55 11.46
CA GLU A 88 21.71 2.67 10.48
C GLU A 88 21.40 2.03 9.11
N GLN A 89 20.50 1.05 9.03
CA GLN A 89 20.23 0.27 7.80
C GLN A 89 19.00 0.74 7.01
N LEU A 90 18.01 1.36 7.67
CA LEU A 90 16.85 1.95 6.99
C LEU A 90 16.72 3.41 7.44
N LYS A 91 17.01 4.35 6.51
CA LYS A 91 16.70 5.76 6.71
C LYS A 91 15.19 5.92 6.74
N THR A 92 14.65 6.32 7.88
CA THR A 92 13.22 6.61 8.03
C THR A 92 12.97 8.09 8.28
N ASN A 93 11.75 8.54 7.97
CA ASN A 93 11.20 9.75 8.57
C ASN A 93 11.21 9.63 10.11
N SER A 94 10.86 10.72 10.80
CA SER A 94 10.58 10.69 12.23
C SER A 94 9.63 9.54 12.57
N ARG A 95 9.95 8.78 13.62
CA ARG A 95 9.16 7.63 14.08
C ARG A 95 8.04 8.06 15.03
N ASP A 96 7.29 9.07 14.61
CA ASP A 96 6.22 9.73 15.36
C ASP A 96 4.83 9.52 14.71
N LEU A 97 4.72 8.66 13.69
CA LEU A 97 3.47 8.42 12.99
C LEU A 97 2.42 7.84 13.95
N THR A 98 1.29 8.53 14.10
CA THR A 98 0.17 8.04 14.91
C THR A 98 -0.80 7.21 14.05
N TRP A 99 -1.63 6.38 14.70
CA TRP A 99 -2.68 5.65 14.00
C TRP A 99 -3.65 6.59 13.27
N GLN A 100 -4.00 7.70 13.92
CA GLN A 100 -4.86 8.73 13.34
C GLN A 100 -4.26 9.35 12.07
N ASN A 101 -2.93 9.60 12.04
CA ASN A 101 -2.27 10.09 10.85
C ASN A 101 -2.29 9.07 9.71
N PHE A 102 -2.11 7.79 10.02
CA PHE A 102 -2.15 6.72 9.03
C PHE A 102 -3.55 6.51 8.47
N THR A 103 -4.57 6.35 9.32
CA THR A 103 -5.95 6.13 8.88
C THR A 103 -6.59 7.37 8.24
N ALA A 104 -5.97 8.55 8.39
CA ALA A 104 -6.39 9.73 7.63
C ALA A 104 -6.15 9.56 6.13
N ALA A 105 -5.17 8.75 5.70
CA ALA A 105 -5.02 8.38 4.31
C ALA A 105 -6.05 7.31 3.93
N ASN A 106 -7.09 7.73 3.21
CA ASN A 106 -8.17 6.83 2.81
C ASN A 106 -7.75 6.02 1.58
N ILE A 107 -7.02 4.93 1.84
CA ILE A 107 -6.54 4.00 0.82
C ILE A 107 -7.57 2.88 0.69
N LYS A 108 -8.18 2.74 -0.48
CA LYS A 108 -9.21 1.73 -0.75
C LYS A 108 -8.76 0.72 -1.78
N VAL A 109 -9.26 -0.50 -1.63
CA VAL A 109 -9.20 -1.52 -2.69
C VAL A 109 -10.39 -1.34 -3.62
N GLY A 110 -10.15 -1.38 -4.92
CA GLY A 110 -11.21 -1.46 -5.92
C GLY A 110 -10.76 -2.25 -7.15
N THR A 111 -11.72 -2.63 -7.99
CA THR A 111 -11.47 -3.42 -9.20
C THR A 111 -11.50 -2.53 -10.43
N VAL A 112 -10.47 -2.63 -11.28
CA VAL A 112 -10.42 -1.88 -12.55
C VAL A 112 -11.46 -2.45 -13.51
N THR A 113 -12.34 -1.58 -13.99
CA THR A 113 -13.41 -1.88 -14.96
C THR A 113 -13.11 -1.38 -16.36
N ASP A 114 -12.34 -0.30 -16.47
CA ASP A 114 -11.88 0.28 -17.73
C ASP A 114 -10.54 1.00 -17.50
N ALA A 115 -9.72 1.13 -18.53
CA ALA A 115 -8.45 1.85 -18.46
C ALA A 115 -8.03 2.43 -19.80
N ARG A 116 -7.44 3.63 -19.77
CA ARG A 116 -6.91 4.31 -20.96
C ARG A 116 -5.68 5.13 -20.62
N LEU A 117 -4.95 5.54 -21.66
CA LEU A 117 -3.88 6.53 -21.52
C LEU A 117 -4.46 7.91 -21.20
N ASP A 118 -3.75 8.64 -20.33
CA ASP A 118 -4.03 10.03 -20.03
C ASP A 118 -3.10 10.93 -20.83
N THR A 119 -3.58 11.39 -21.98
CA THR A 119 -2.82 12.27 -22.88
C THR A 119 -2.89 13.74 -22.45
N SER A 120 -3.61 14.06 -21.36
CA SER A 120 -3.75 15.45 -20.88
C SER A 120 -2.56 15.89 -20.01
N ILE A 121 -1.82 14.94 -19.42
CA ILE A 121 -0.63 15.22 -18.61
C ILE A 121 0.54 15.57 -19.52
N GLN A 122 0.92 16.83 -19.50
CA GLN A 122 2.11 17.33 -20.19
C GLN A 122 3.36 17.07 -19.33
N HIS A 123 4.50 16.82 -19.97
CA HIS A 123 5.79 16.59 -19.32
C HIS A 123 5.85 15.36 -18.38
N ILE A 124 5.62 14.19 -18.97
CA ILE A 124 5.86 12.91 -18.30
C ILE A 124 7.35 12.54 -18.40
N GLU A 125 7.91 12.03 -17.31
CA GLU A 125 9.29 11.52 -17.27
C GLU A 125 9.53 10.46 -18.36
N SER A 126 10.72 10.47 -18.98
CA SER A 126 11.07 9.48 -20.02
C SER A 126 10.91 8.04 -19.49
N GLY A 127 10.25 7.19 -20.29
CA GLY A 127 9.95 5.81 -19.89
C GLY A 127 8.74 5.66 -18.97
N ARG A 128 7.98 6.73 -18.71
CA ARG A 128 6.69 6.68 -18.01
C ARG A 128 5.54 6.94 -18.95
N ALA A 129 4.36 6.45 -18.56
CA ALA A 129 3.09 6.76 -19.18
C ALA A 129 2.04 7.06 -18.10
N ALA A 130 1.16 8.01 -18.39
CA ALA A 130 0.04 8.34 -17.54
C ALA A 130 -1.21 7.56 -17.96
N TYR A 131 -1.96 7.10 -16.97
CA TYR A 131 -3.15 6.27 -17.13
C TYR A 131 -4.31 6.85 -16.34
N ILE A 132 -5.51 6.74 -16.90
CA ILE A 132 -6.78 6.86 -16.19
C ILE A 132 -7.43 5.48 -16.18
N ALA A 133 -7.73 4.96 -15.00
CA ALA A 133 -8.47 3.72 -14.83
C ALA A 133 -9.79 3.99 -14.09
N CYS A 134 -10.90 3.46 -14.60
CA CYS A 134 -12.18 3.47 -13.89
C CYS A 134 -12.18 2.31 -12.88
N ILE A 135 -12.17 2.64 -11.59
CA ILE A 135 -12.10 1.67 -10.50
C ILE A 135 -13.44 1.62 -9.78
N ASP A 136 -14.02 0.42 -9.70
CA ASP A 136 -15.16 0.14 -8.84
C ASP A 136 -14.70 -0.02 -7.38
N PHE A 137 -15.06 0.94 -6.53
CA PHE A 137 -14.81 0.93 -5.09
C PHE A 137 -16.04 0.44 -4.29
N GLY A 138 -16.98 -0.25 -4.94
CA GLY A 138 -18.14 -0.86 -4.31
C GLY A 138 -19.28 0.13 -4.02
N ALA A 139 -20.43 -0.38 -3.57
CA ALA A 139 -21.69 0.35 -3.50
C ALA A 139 -21.64 1.71 -2.77
N ASN A 140 -20.76 1.85 -1.77
CA ASN A 140 -20.66 3.09 -0.97
C ASN A 140 -19.89 4.22 -1.69
N THR A 141 -19.02 3.89 -2.63
CA THR A 141 -18.15 4.87 -3.33
C THR A 141 -18.43 4.92 -4.82
N GLY A 142 -18.89 3.81 -5.40
CA GLY A 142 -19.15 3.66 -6.82
C GLY A 142 -17.86 3.55 -7.64
N VAL A 143 -18.04 3.68 -8.95
CA VAL A 143 -16.94 3.71 -9.92
C VAL A 143 -16.37 5.13 -10.01
N GLN A 144 -15.07 5.27 -9.86
CA GLN A 144 -14.38 6.55 -9.97
C GLN A 144 -13.14 6.47 -10.90
N PRO A 145 -12.84 7.52 -11.67
CA PRO A 145 -11.59 7.58 -12.42
C PRO A 145 -10.41 7.77 -11.46
N ALA A 146 -9.38 6.95 -11.61
CA ALA A 146 -8.17 6.99 -10.83
C ALA A 146 -6.95 7.19 -11.75
N HIS A 147 -6.01 8.03 -11.33
CA HIS A 147 -4.82 8.33 -12.12
C HIS A 147 -3.62 7.50 -11.65
N ALA A 148 -2.74 7.15 -12.59
CA ALA A 148 -1.45 6.53 -12.31
C ALA A 148 -0.39 7.03 -13.30
N ILE A 149 0.85 7.18 -12.82
CA ILE A 149 2.03 7.30 -13.69
C ILE A 149 2.86 6.05 -13.47
N LEU A 150 3.00 5.24 -14.51
CA LEU A 150 3.62 3.92 -14.46
C LEU A 150 4.74 3.81 -15.48
N ASP A 151 5.67 2.88 -15.24
CA ASP A 151 6.71 2.52 -16.21
C ASP A 151 6.07 1.96 -17.48
N SER A 152 6.37 2.56 -18.64
CA SER A 152 5.75 2.21 -19.91
C SER A 152 6.28 0.89 -20.51
N LYS A 153 7.41 0.36 -20.02
CA LYS A 153 7.90 -0.96 -20.41
C LYS A 153 7.21 -2.07 -19.61
N VAL A 154 6.91 -1.80 -18.33
CA VAL A 154 6.21 -2.76 -17.47
C VAL A 154 4.70 -2.77 -17.78
N PHE A 155 4.11 -1.59 -17.94
CA PHE A 155 2.72 -1.41 -18.31
C PHE A 155 2.70 -0.86 -19.73
N ALA A 156 2.76 -1.77 -20.71
CA ALA A 156 2.83 -1.42 -22.13
C ALA A 156 1.47 -0.99 -22.72
N SER A 157 0.37 -1.43 -22.11
CA SER A 157 -0.99 -1.05 -22.49
C SER A 157 -1.90 -0.90 -21.27
N PRO A 158 -2.99 -0.11 -21.37
CA PRO A 158 -3.98 0.00 -20.31
C PRO A 158 -4.61 -1.34 -19.90
N ASP A 159 -4.70 -2.30 -20.84
CA ASP A 159 -5.20 -3.65 -20.60
C ASP A 159 -4.45 -4.39 -19.48
N ALA A 160 -3.19 -4.01 -19.24
CA ALA A 160 -2.40 -4.54 -18.13
C ALA A 160 -2.99 -4.22 -16.74
N LEU A 161 -3.93 -3.27 -16.64
CA LEU A 161 -4.61 -2.88 -15.41
C LEU A 161 -6.00 -3.54 -15.26
N LEU A 162 -6.64 -3.95 -16.36
CA LEU A 162 -8.03 -4.39 -16.37
C LEU A 162 -8.27 -5.60 -15.45
N HIS A 163 -9.43 -5.59 -14.77
CA HIS A 163 -9.92 -6.63 -13.86
C HIS A 163 -9.05 -6.91 -12.63
N LYS A 164 -7.93 -6.21 -12.46
CA LYS A 164 -7.09 -6.32 -11.26
C LYS A 164 -7.66 -5.48 -10.14
N GLN A 165 -7.50 -5.98 -8.92
CA GLN A 165 -7.73 -5.18 -7.73
C GLN A 165 -6.51 -4.32 -7.43
N MET A 166 -6.74 -3.04 -7.12
CA MET A 166 -5.67 -2.09 -6.83
C MET A 166 -5.99 -1.28 -5.59
N LEU A 167 -4.94 -0.88 -4.87
CA LEU A 167 -5.03 0.09 -3.79
C LEU A 167 -4.91 1.50 -4.38
N ALA A 168 -5.86 2.37 -4.05
CA ALA A 168 -5.85 3.76 -4.47
C ALA A 168 -6.10 4.69 -3.28
N LEU A 169 -5.37 5.80 -3.22
CA LEU A 169 -5.61 6.88 -2.28
C LEU A 169 -6.77 7.74 -2.80
N THR A 170 -7.86 7.82 -2.05
CA THR A 170 -9.14 8.40 -2.53
C THR A 170 -9.43 9.81 -2.01
N ASN A 171 -8.62 10.35 -1.11
CA ASN A 171 -8.86 11.61 -0.42
C ASN A 171 -7.65 12.55 -0.39
N LEU A 172 -6.74 12.42 -1.35
CA LEU A 172 -5.64 13.37 -1.49
C LEU A 172 -6.18 14.72 -1.98
N VAL A 173 -5.81 15.81 -1.32
CA VAL A 173 -6.00 17.17 -1.83
C VAL A 173 -5.17 17.30 -3.10
N ASN A 174 -5.85 17.18 -4.23
CA ASN A 174 -5.35 17.54 -5.56
C ASN A 174 -6.17 18.75 -6.06
N ASN A 175 -5.86 19.30 -7.23
CA ASN A 175 -6.75 20.24 -7.90
C ASN A 175 -8.20 19.73 -7.90
N ASN A 176 -9.19 20.63 -7.90
CA ASN A 176 -10.60 20.24 -7.84
C ASN A 176 -11.06 19.74 -9.24
N PRO A 177 -11.66 18.55 -9.40
CA PRO A 177 -12.12 17.60 -8.39
C PRO A 177 -11.04 16.65 -7.86
N VAL A 178 -11.19 16.24 -6.60
CA VAL A 178 -10.38 15.18 -6.00
C VAL A 178 -10.59 13.87 -6.76
N THR A 179 -9.53 13.39 -7.41
CA THR A 179 -9.50 12.11 -8.10
C THR A 179 -8.60 11.12 -7.36
N PRO A 180 -9.02 9.84 -7.23
CA PRO A 180 -8.16 8.80 -6.68
C PRO A 180 -6.82 8.65 -7.41
N ILE A 181 -5.79 8.26 -6.67
CA ILE A 181 -4.46 7.97 -7.22
C ILE A 181 -4.11 6.52 -6.93
N ILE A 182 -3.79 5.75 -7.97
CA ILE A 182 -3.35 4.36 -7.84
C ILE A 182 -1.98 4.32 -7.19
N LEU A 183 -1.84 3.51 -6.13
CA LEU A 183 -0.57 3.34 -5.44
C LEU A 183 0.32 2.34 -6.18
N SER A 184 1.58 2.71 -6.39
CA SER A 184 2.57 1.89 -7.05
C SER A 184 3.94 1.97 -6.37
N VAL A 185 4.77 0.95 -6.59
CA VAL A 185 6.18 0.93 -6.17
C VAL A 185 7.01 1.51 -7.30
N GLY A 186 7.30 2.81 -7.21
CA GLY A 186 8.10 3.53 -8.21
C GLY A 186 7.58 3.36 -9.64
N GLY A 187 6.26 3.20 -9.83
CA GLY A 187 5.61 2.92 -11.11
C GLY A 187 5.95 1.56 -11.75
N GLN A 188 6.74 0.70 -11.10
CA GLN A 188 7.13 -0.62 -11.62
C GLN A 188 6.17 -1.74 -11.20
N ALA A 189 5.38 -1.52 -10.15
CA ALA A 189 4.35 -2.46 -9.72
C ALA A 189 3.19 -1.71 -9.08
N VAL A 190 1.96 -2.09 -9.39
CA VAL A 190 0.76 -1.58 -8.70
C VAL A 190 0.52 -2.39 -7.43
N LEU A 191 0.05 -1.74 -6.37
CA LEU A 191 -0.25 -2.41 -5.12
C LEU A 191 -1.60 -3.13 -5.21
N GLN A 192 -1.62 -4.41 -4.86
CA GLN A 192 -2.81 -5.27 -4.91
C GLN A 192 -2.96 -6.02 -3.58
N PRO A 193 -4.18 -6.38 -3.16
CA PRO A 193 -4.37 -7.24 -2.01
C PRO A 193 -3.80 -8.64 -2.30
N ALA A 194 -3.29 -9.33 -1.27
CA ALA A 194 -2.69 -10.66 -1.42
C ALA A 194 -3.70 -11.75 -1.81
N LYS A 195 -4.98 -11.53 -1.49
CA LYS A 195 -6.14 -12.34 -1.87
C LYS A 195 -7.25 -11.40 -2.34
N PRO A 196 -8.17 -11.83 -3.20
CA PRO A 196 -9.32 -11.02 -3.55
C PRO A 196 -10.11 -10.60 -2.31
N VAL A 197 -10.47 -9.32 -2.22
CA VAL A 197 -11.31 -8.74 -1.17
C VAL A 197 -12.51 -8.01 -1.78
N ALA A 198 -13.51 -7.63 -0.98
CA ALA A 198 -14.61 -6.85 -1.54
C ALA A 198 -14.14 -5.43 -1.92
N ASN A 199 -14.69 -4.91 -3.02
CA ASN A 199 -14.46 -3.53 -3.45
C ASN A 199 -14.91 -2.56 -2.33
N GLY A 200 -14.09 -1.54 -2.07
CA GLY A 200 -14.32 -0.53 -1.03
C GLY A 200 -13.69 -0.82 0.32
N TYR A 201 -13.03 -1.98 0.50
CA TYR A 201 -12.24 -2.24 1.71
C TYR A 201 -11.15 -1.19 1.88
N VAL A 202 -11.04 -0.64 3.08
CA VAL A 202 -10.03 0.36 3.45
C VAL A 202 -8.79 -0.37 3.97
N LEU A 203 -7.61 0.07 3.55
CA LEU A 203 -6.36 -0.32 4.18
C LEU A 203 -6.27 0.41 5.52
N ALA A 204 -6.38 -0.36 6.61
CA ALA A 204 -6.38 0.05 8.03
C ALA A 204 -7.76 0.28 8.66
#